data_AF-A0A2G0CKG9-F1
#
_entry.id   AF-A0A2G0CKG9-F1
#
_cell.length_a   1.000
_cell.length_b   1.000
_cell.length_c   1.000
_cell.angle_alpha   90.00
_cell.angle_beta   90.00
_cell.angle_gamma   90.00
#
_symmetry.space_group_name_H-M   'P 1'
#
loop_
_entity.id
_entity.type
_entity.pdbx_description
1 polymer ?
#
loop_
_entity_poly.entity_id
_entity_poly.type
_entity_poly.pdbx_seq_one_letter_code
_entity_poly.pdbx_strand_id
1 'polypeptide(L)'
;MQKNLLDKLCCPFDKGDLNAHIFRENDNGDILEGLLTCPACRRYYPIIYSIPIMSPDEYRERQLELPILERWGLKVDTHSPSFVLEAGSAQKLLG
;
A
#
# COMPACT_ATOMS: atom_id res chain seq x y z
N MET A 1 9.63 2.86 -8.84
CA MET A 1 8.57 3.85 -9.11
C MET A 1 9.17 5.20 -8.77
N GLN A 2 9.07 6.19 -9.65
CA GLN A 2 9.66 7.51 -9.37
C GLN A 2 8.92 8.17 -8.19
N LYS A 3 9.65 8.78 -7.24
CA LYS A 3 9.06 9.42 -6.05
C LYS A 3 8.08 10.53 -6.39
N ASN A 4 8.39 11.34 -7.39
CA ASN A 4 7.54 12.44 -7.89
C ASN A 4 6.18 11.96 -8.45
N LEU A 5 6.00 10.65 -8.68
CA LEU A 5 4.71 10.10 -9.07
C LEU A 5 3.76 10.06 -7.87
N LEU A 6 4.27 9.91 -6.64
CA LEU A 6 3.46 9.92 -5.43
C LEU A 6 2.61 11.19 -5.33
N ASP A 7 3.19 12.34 -5.64
CA ASP A 7 2.53 13.66 -5.60
C ASP A 7 1.38 13.79 -6.61
N LYS A 8 1.28 12.87 -7.57
CA LYS A 8 0.25 12.84 -8.61
C LYS A 8 -0.77 11.73 -8.40
N LEU A 9 -0.53 10.82 -7.45
CA LEU A 9 -1.42 9.72 -7.13
C LEU A 9 -2.43 10.14 -6.07
N CYS A 10 -3.65 9.65 -6.22
CA CYS A 10 -4.70 9.75 -5.21
C CYS A 10 -5.35 8.38 -5.05
N CYS A 11 -6.11 8.21 -3.97
CA CYS A 11 -6.90 7.02 -3.74
C CYS A 11 -7.88 6.78 -4.91
N PRO A 12 -7.90 5.60 -5.53
CA PRO A 12 -8.80 5.30 -6.65
C PRO A 12 -10.29 5.44 -6.30
N PHE A 13 -10.66 5.28 -5.04
CA PHE A 13 -12.06 5.20 -4.58
C PHE A 13 -12.64 6.54 -4.17
N ASP A 14 -11.89 7.32 -3.40
CA ASP A 14 -12.38 8.58 -2.80
C ASP A 14 -11.60 9.81 -3.27
N LYS A 15 -10.56 9.63 -4.09
CA LYS A 15 -9.67 10.68 -4.61
C LYS A 15 -8.91 11.45 -3.54
N GLY A 16 -8.88 10.96 -2.30
CA GLY A 16 -8.08 11.54 -1.22
C GLY A 16 -6.59 11.26 -1.37
N ASP A 17 -5.79 12.01 -0.61
CA ASP A 17 -4.34 11.85 -0.56
C ASP A 17 -3.93 10.47 -0.02
N LEU A 18 -2.73 10.04 -0.41
CA LEU A 18 -2.16 8.76 0.00
C LEU A 18 -0.91 8.98 0.86
N ASN A 19 -0.83 8.26 1.96
CA ASN A 19 0.39 8.15 2.76
C ASN A 19 1.26 7.03 2.18
N ALA A 20 2.53 7.31 1.93
CA ALA A 20 3.49 6.32 1.43
C ALA A 20 4.47 5.91 2.54
N HIS A 21 4.64 4.60 2.72
CA HIS A 21 5.73 4.01 3.49
C HIS A 21 6.66 3.25 2.55
N ILE A 22 7.96 3.52 2.61
CA ILE A 22 8.92 2.99 1.64
C ILE A 22 9.77 1.91 2.33
N PHE A 23 9.74 0.69 1.80
CA PHE A 23 10.51 -0.45 2.34
C PHE A 23 11.84 -0.63 1.62
N ARG A 24 11.89 -0.35 0.31
CA ARG A 24 13.13 -0.44 -0.47
C ARG A 24 13.13 0.55 -1.62
N GLU A 25 14.28 1.19 -1.81
CA GLU A 25 14.61 2.03 -2.96
C GLU A 25 15.86 1.50 -3.67
N ASN A 26 16.07 1.92 -4.92
CA ASN A 26 17.36 1.75 -5.59
C ASN A 26 18.21 3.03 -5.50
N ASP A 27 19.44 2.97 -6.01
CA ASP A 27 20.38 4.10 -5.99
C ASP A 27 19.90 5.32 -6.80
N ASN A 28 18.98 5.11 -7.75
CA ASN A 28 18.37 6.18 -8.55
C ASN A 28 17.18 6.85 -7.82
N GLY A 29 16.85 6.40 -6.61
CA GLY A 29 15.72 6.89 -5.83
C GLY A 29 14.36 6.36 -6.28
N ASP A 30 14.32 5.32 -7.13
CA ASP A 30 13.07 4.64 -7.46
C ASP A 30 12.64 3.75 -6.30
N ILE A 31 11.38 3.88 -5.91
CA ILE A 31 10.74 3.01 -4.93
C ILE A 31 10.54 1.63 -5.56
N LEU A 32 11.29 0.64 -5.10
CA LEU A 32 11.17 -0.74 -5.54
C LEU A 32 10.06 -1.47 -4.78
N GLU A 33 9.96 -1.21 -3.48
CA GLU A 33 8.98 -1.77 -2.56
C GLU A 33 8.45 -0.71 -1.60
N GLY A 34 7.14 -0.68 -1.40
CA GLY A 34 6.48 0.30 -0.56
C GLY A 34 5.01 -0.02 -0.35
N LEU A 35 4.33 0.81 0.42
CA LEU A 35 2.90 0.69 0.67
C LEU A 35 2.27 2.08 0.68
N LEU A 36 1.23 2.26 -0.12
CA LEU A 36 0.36 3.42 -0.06
C LEU A 36 -0.84 3.09 0.83
N THR A 37 -1.27 4.04 1.66
CA THR A 37 -2.46 3.90 2.49
C THR A 37 -3.32 5.16 2.39
N CYS A 38 -4.63 4.99 2.24
CA CYS A 38 -5.56 6.10 2.26
C CYS A 38 -6.04 6.36 3.70
N PRO A 39 -5.89 7.57 4.27
CA PRO A 39 -6.36 7.87 5.62
C PRO A 39 -7.90 7.92 5.71
N ALA A 40 -8.60 8.18 4.60
CA ALA A 40 -10.06 8.28 4.56
C ALA A 40 -10.73 6.90 4.50
N CYS A 41 -10.50 6.12 3.43
CA CYS A 41 -11.11 4.80 3.29
C CYS A 41 -10.30 3.63 3.89
N ARG A 42 -9.10 3.90 4.45
CA ARG A 42 -8.20 2.93 5.10
C ARG A 42 -7.64 1.83 4.21
N ARG A 43 -7.86 1.89 2.89
CA ARG A 43 -7.31 0.91 1.95
C ARG A 43 -5.79 1.03 1.83
N TYR A 44 -5.14 -0.10 1.63
CA TYR A 44 -3.72 -0.17 1.30
C TYR A 44 -3.51 -0.57 -0.17
N TYR A 45 -2.42 -0.11 -0.76
CA TYR A 45 -1.99 -0.42 -2.12
C TYR A 45 -0.48 -0.71 -2.11
N PRO A 46 -0.05 -1.96 -2.28
CA PRO A 46 1.37 -2.31 -2.25
C PRO A 46 2.07 -1.85 -3.53
N ILE A 47 3.31 -1.41 -3.40
CA ILE A 47 4.24 -1.17 -4.50
C ILE A 47 5.19 -2.36 -4.52
N ILE A 48 5.18 -3.13 -5.61
CA ILE A 48 6.01 -4.32 -5.77
C ILE A 48 6.72 -4.22 -7.12
N TYR A 49 8.04 -4.43 -7.14
CA TYR A 49 8.86 -4.28 -8.35
C TYR A 49 8.62 -2.94 -9.05
N SER A 50 8.54 -1.85 -8.29
CA SER A 50 8.25 -0.50 -8.81
C SER A 50 6.84 -0.29 -9.39
N ILE A 51 5.91 -1.22 -9.21
CA ILE A 51 4.55 -1.13 -9.75
C ILE A 51 3.56 -0.98 -8.59
N PRO A 52 2.82 0.14 -8.48
CA PRO A 52 1.75 0.29 -7.50
C PRO A 52 0.51 -0.53 -7.92
N ILE A 53 0.06 -1.43 -7.05
CA ILE A 53 -1.15 -2.23 -7.28
C ILE A 53 -2.36 -1.46 -6.75
N MET A 54 -2.94 -0.63 -7.64
CA MET A 54 -4.06 0.28 -7.33
C MET A 54 -5.38 -0.14 -8.00
N SER A 55 -5.48 -1.40 -8.41
CA SER A 55 -6.71 -1.94 -8.99
C SER A 55 -7.88 -1.88 -8.00
N PRO A 56 -9.12 -1.75 -8.48
CA PRO A 56 -10.32 -1.93 -7.66
C PRO A 56 -10.31 -3.26 -6.89
N ASP A 57 -11.03 -3.30 -5.77
CA ASP A 57 -11.02 -4.41 -4.82
C ASP A 57 -11.45 -5.73 -5.50
N GLU A 58 -12.42 -5.68 -6.43
CA GLU A 58 -12.89 -6.86 -7.18
C GLU A 58 -11.85 -7.52 -8.09
N TYR A 59 -10.76 -6.81 -8.43
CA TYR A 59 -9.69 -7.29 -9.30
C TYR A 59 -8.41 -7.61 -8.53
N ARG A 60 -8.45 -7.57 -7.20
CA ARG A 60 -7.31 -7.88 -6.33
C ARG A 60 -7.54 -9.19 -5.62
N GLU A 61 -6.46 -9.95 -5.44
CA GLU A 61 -6.48 -11.23 -4.73
C GLU A 61 -5.60 -11.12 -3.49
N ARG A 62 -6.20 -11.14 -2.29
CA ARG A 62 -5.47 -11.00 -1.02
C ARG A 62 -4.37 -12.05 -0.87
N GLN A 63 -4.64 -13.28 -1.30
CA GLN A 63 -3.69 -14.39 -1.19
C GLN A 63 -2.36 -14.11 -1.91
N LEU A 64 -2.39 -13.32 -3.00
CA LEU A 64 -1.19 -12.92 -3.73
C LEU A 64 -0.42 -11.81 -3.00
N GLU A 65 -1.11 -10.99 -2.20
CA GLU A 65 -0.53 -9.87 -1.45
C GLU A 65 -0.10 -10.24 -0.02
N LEU A 66 -0.68 -11.27 0.58
CA LEU A 66 -0.36 -11.68 1.96
C LEU A 66 1.13 -11.96 2.18
N PRO A 67 1.84 -12.74 1.32
CA PRO A 67 3.24 -13.06 1.56
C PRO A 67 4.15 -11.82 1.62
N ILE A 68 3.85 -10.81 0.81
CA ILE A 68 4.63 -9.57 0.80
C ILE A 68 4.35 -8.71 2.03
N LEU A 69 3.09 -8.62 2.46
CA LEU A 69 2.69 -7.88 3.66
C LEU A 69 3.27 -8.52 4.93
N GLU A 70 3.23 -9.86 5.03
CA GLU A 70 3.84 -10.61 6.13
C GLU A 70 5.35 -10.40 6.21
N ARG A 71 6.03 -10.35 5.06
CA ARG A 71 7.47 -10.02 4.99
C ARG A 71 7.78 -8.63 5.55
N TRP A 72 6.89 -7.67 5.36
CA TRP A 72 6.96 -6.34 5.97
C TRP A 72 6.46 -6.30 7.42
N GLY A 73 5.99 -7.44 7.93
CA GLY A 73 5.43 -7.60 9.27
C GLY A 73 4.12 -6.85 9.46
N LEU A 74 3.29 -6.82 8.40
CA LEU A 74 1.95 -6.26 8.40
C LEU A 74 0.92 -7.38 8.30
N LYS A 75 -0.24 -7.14 8.89
CA LYS A 75 -1.41 -8.02 8.87
C LYS A 75 -2.61 -7.27 8.30
N VAL A 76 -3.47 -8.01 7.61
CA VAL A 76 -4.70 -7.48 7.02
C VAL A 76 -5.90 -7.81 7.88
N ASP A 77 -6.89 -6.93 7.89
CA ASP A 77 -8.17 -7.25 8.50
C ASP A 77 -8.94 -8.21 7.59
N THR A 78 -9.09 -9.45 8.05
CA THR A 78 -9.79 -10.52 7.33
C THR A 78 -11.31 -10.42 7.43
N HIS A 79 -11.83 -9.60 8.36
CA HIS A 79 -13.27 -9.37 8.51
C HIS A 79 -13.77 -8.23 7.59
N SER A 80 -12.85 -7.43 7.06
CA SER A 80 -13.17 -6.34 6.13
C SER A 80 -13.37 -6.87 4.71
N PRO A 81 -14.40 -6.43 3.97
CA PRO A 81 -14.55 -6.76 2.56
C PRO A 81 -13.51 -6.05 1.67
N SER A 82 -12.81 -5.03 2.20
CA SER A 82 -11.84 -4.22 1.47
C SER A 82 -10.42 -4.39 1.99
N PHE A 83 -9.44 -4.08 1.15
CA PHE A 83 -8.01 -4.25 1.40
C PHE A 83 -7.50 -3.26 2.47
N VAL A 84 -7.75 -3.55 3.73
CA VAL A 84 -7.36 -2.72 4.88
C VAL A 84 -6.43 -3.50 5.81
N LEU A 85 -5.53 -2.77 6.49
CA LEU A 85 -4.62 -3.35 7.48
C LEU A 85 -5.30 -3.48 8.84
N GLU A 86 -4.85 -4.43 9.67
CA GLU A 86 -5.17 -4.44 11.09
C GLU A 86 -4.62 -3.18 11.78
N ALA A 87 -5.30 -2.71 12.84
CA ALA A 87 -4.91 -1.50 13.56
C ALA A 87 -3.41 -1.52 13.93
N GLY A 88 -2.94 -2.57 14.60
CA GLY A 88 -1.54 -2.70 15.03
C GLY A 88 -0.52 -2.61 13.89
N SER A 89 -0.89 -3.03 12.69
CA SER A 89 -0.04 -2.92 11.49
C SER A 89 -0.01 -1.49 10.95
N ALA A 90 -1.15 -0.79 10.99
CA ALA A 90 -1.21 0.62 10.59
C ALA A 90 -0.38 1.53 11.51
N GLN A 91 -0.34 1.25 12.83
CA GLN A 91 0.53 1.99 13.75
C GLN A 91 2.02 1.84 13.43
N LYS A 92 2.45 0.64 13.01
CA LYS A 92 3.85 0.35 12.66
C LYS A 92 4.37 1.19 11.48
N LEU A 93 3.49 1.66 10.61
CA LEU A 93 3.84 2.47 9.44
C LEU A 93 4.01 3.96 9.74
N LEU A 94 3.54 4.41 10.91
CA LEU A 94 3.57 5.81 11.35
C LEU A 94 4.78 6.14 12.25
N GLY A 95 5.58 5.16 12.64
CA GLY A 95 6.81 5.31 13.43
C GLY A 95 8.05 4.98 12.62
#